data_AF-A0A1Y3AYR1-F1
#
_entry.id   AF-A0A1Y3AYR1-F1
#
_cell.length_a   1.000
_cell.length_b   1.000
_cell.length_c   1.000
_cell.angle_alpha   90.00
_cell.angle_beta   90.00
_cell.angle_gamma   90.00
#
_symmetry.space_group_name_H-M   'P 1'
#
loop_
_entity.id
_entity.type
_entity.pdbx_description
1 polymer ?
#
loop_
_entity_poly.entity_id
_entity_poly.type
_entity_poly.pdbx_seq_one_letter_code
_entity_poly.pdbx_strand_id
1 'polypeptide(L)' 'MWDAHGHIWYGYEVEGFENLPETGPALIVYYHGALPIDYYYLVSKCFLHKKRLLHSVVDRFFFHIP' A
#
# COMPACT_ATOMS: atom_id res chain seq x y z
N MET A 1 0.23 12.72 3.10
CA MET A 1 1.67 12.93 2.84
C MET A 1 2.18 11.91 1.84
N TRP A 2 2.14 10.60 2.15
CA TRP A 2 2.66 9.54 1.27
C TRP A 2 1.99 9.47 -0.12
N ASP A 3 0.66 9.58 -0.22
CA ASP A 3 -0.03 9.56 -1.51
C ASP A 3 0.43 10.70 -2.45
N ALA A 4 0.42 11.94 -1.94
CA ALA A 4 0.94 13.10 -2.67
C ALA A 4 2.44 12.98 -2.99
N HIS A 5 3.24 12.46 -2.06
CA HIS A 5 4.68 12.21 -2.27
C HIS A 5 4.90 11.22 -3.42
N GLY A 6 4.21 10.07 -3.41
CA GLY A 6 4.30 9.07 -4.47
C GLY A 6 3.86 9.62 -5.82
N HIS A 7 2.74 10.33 -5.85
CA HIS A 7 2.21 10.88 -7.10
C HIS A 7 3.12 11.98 -7.68
N ILE A 8 3.55 12.96 -6.86
CA ILE A 8 4.29 14.14 -7.35
C ILE A 8 5.76 13.82 -7.62
N TRP A 9 6.45 13.10 -6.72
CA TRP A 9 7.90 12.86 -6.87
C TRP A 9 8.22 11.66 -7.76
N TYR A 10 7.36 10.65 -7.79
CA TYR A 10 7.66 9.38 -8.44
C TYR A 10 6.67 9.01 -9.55
N GLY A 11 5.64 9.83 -9.80
CA GLY A 11 4.59 9.50 -10.76
C GLY A 11 3.88 8.19 -10.41
N TYR A 12 3.80 7.83 -9.13
CA TYR A 12 3.24 6.55 -8.70
C TYR A 12 1.74 6.51 -8.97
N GLU A 13 1.31 5.51 -9.72
CA GLU A 13 -0.08 5.24 -10.05
C GLU A 13 -0.47 3.80 -9.69
N VAL A 14 -1.76 3.60 -9.45
CA VAL A 14 -2.34 2.28 -9.18
C VAL A 14 -3.41 2.07 -10.22
N GLU A 15 -3.09 1.28 -11.24
CA GLU A 15 -4.04 0.92 -12.29
C GLU A 15 -5.08 -0.07 -11.73
N GLY A 16 -6.35 0.12 -12.07
CA GLY A 16 -7.43 -0.74 -11.57
C GLY A 16 -7.74 -0.57 -10.09
N PHE A 17 -7.47 0.60 -9.50
CA PHE A 17 -7.72 0.89 -8.08
C PHE A 17 -9.21 0.68 -7.68
N GLU A 18 -10.12 0.86 -8.63
CA GLU A 18 -11.54 0.58 -8.52
C GLU A 18 -11.85 -0.89 -8.25
N ASN A 19 -10.99 -1.82 -8.65
CA ASN A 19 -11.16 -3.26 -8.41
C ASN A 19 -11.02 -3.64 -6.93
N LEU A 20 -10.42 -2.77 -6.11
CA LEU A 20 -10.35 -2.99 -4.67
C LEU A 20 -11.76 -2.86 -4.07
N PRO A 21 -12.22 -3.88 -3.31
CA PRO A 21 -13.57 -3.91 -2.80
C PRO A 21 -13.81 -2.76 -1.82
N GLU A 22 -14.99 -2.16 -1.88
CA GLU A 22 -15.41 -1.13 -0.93
C GLU A 22 -15.84 -1.75 0.41
N THR A 23 -16.42 -2.94 0.35
CA THR A 23 -16.90 -3.71 1.51
C THR A 23 -16.40 -5.15 1.47
N GLY A 24 -16.24 -5.78 2.63
CA GLY A 24 -15.80 -7.17 2.74
C GLY A 24 -14.28 -7.37 2.66
N PRO A 25 -13.79 -8.58 2.92
CA PRO A 25 -12.36 -8.89 2.98
C PRO A 25 -11.74 -9.04 1.57
N ALA A 26 -10.45 -8.75 1.48
CA ALA A 26 -9.61 -9.08 0.33
C ALA A 26 -8.18 -9.36 0.78
N LEU A 27 -7.47 -10.18 0.00
CA LEU A 27 -6.03 -10.39 0.15
C LEU A 27 -5.33 -9.78 -1.06
N ILE A 28 -4.47 -8.80 -0.82
CA ILE A 28 -3.58 -8.24 -1.84
C ILE A 28 -2.28 -9.02 -1.78
N VAL A 29 -1.97 -9.74 -2.86
CA VAL A 29 -0.68 -10.40 -3.05
C VAL A 29 0.12 -9.53 -4.00
N TYR A 30 1.31 -9.10 -3.58
CA TYR A 30 2.14 -8.18 -4.34
C TYR A 30 3.62 -8.56 -4.23
N TYR A 31 4.39 -8.08 -5.20
CA TYR A 31 5.84 -8.10 -5.19
C TYR A 31 6.34 -6.68 -4.93
N HIS A 32 7.44 -6.55 -4.18
CA HIS A 32 8.11 -5.26 -3.96
C HIS A 32 9.62 -5.39 -4.20
N GLY A 33 10.27 -4.25 -4.47
CA GLY A 33 11.72 -4.16 -4.57
C GLY A 33 12.42 -4.31 -3.21
N ALA A 34 13.68 -3.92 -3.09
CA ALA A 34 14.43 -4.06 -1.83
C ALA A 34 13.73 -3.39 -0.61
N LEU A 35 12.99 -2.30 -0.85
CA LEU A 35 12.15 -1.63 0.14
C LEU A 35 10.71 -1.53 -0.38
N PRO A 36 9.69 -1.79 0.46
CA PRO A 36 8.28 -1.74 0.07
C PRO A 36 7.69 -0.32 0.08
N ILE A 37 8.35 0.64 -0.58
CA ILE A 37 7.91 2.05 -0.60
C ILE A 37 6.64 2.22 -1.43
N ASP A 38 6.57 1.50 -2.55
CA ASP A 38 5.38 1.35 -3.38
C ASP A 38 4.15 0.90 -2.57
N TYR A 39 4.33 -0.05 -1.67
CA TYR A 39 3.28 -0.50 -0.77
C TYR A 39 2.80 0.61 0.18
N TYR A 40 3.70 1.45 0.72
CA TYR A 40 3.28 2.60 1.54
C TYR A 40 2.42 3.60 0.77
N TYR A 41 2.72 3.82 -0.51
CA TYR A 41 1.86 4.64 -1.37
C TYR A 41 0.48 4.00 -1.53
N LEU A 42 0.40 2.70 -1.85
CA LEU A 42 -0.86 1.97 -1.95
C LEU A 42 -1.69 2.03 -0.65
N VAL A 43 -1.05 1.81 0.51
CA VAL A 43 -1.72 1.90 1.83
C VAL A 43 -2.31 3.30 2.03
N SER A 44 -1.53 4.34 1.73
CA SER A 44 -2.00 5.71 1.90
C SER A 44 -3.14 6.08 0.95
N LYS A 45 -3.10 5.57 -0.29
CA LYS A 45 -4.16 5.78 -1.29
C LYS A 45 -5.45 5.07 -0.90
N CYS A 46 -5.36 3.82 -0.43
CA CYS A 46 -6.49 3.07 0.15
C CYS A 46 -7.10 3.80 1.36
N PHE A 47 -6.27 4.30 2.26
CA PHE A 47 -6.74 5.03 3.43
C PHE A 47 -7.48 6.32 3.05
N LEU A 48 -6.93 7.10 2.11
CA LEU A 48 -7.51 8.38 1.73
C LEU A 48 -8.76 8.24 0.86
N HIS A 49 -8.75 7.34 -0.13
CA HIS A 49 -9.79 7.26 -1.15
C HIS A 49 -10.83 6.18 -0.89
N LYS A 50 -10.43 5.02 -0.36
CA LYS A 50 -11.35 3.93 -0.02
C LYS A 50 -11.81 3.98 1.44
N LYS A 51 -11.19 4.84 2.27
CA LYS A 51 -11.43 4.92 3.73
C LYS A 51 -11.18 3.59 4.45
N ARG A 52 -10.21 2.81 3.94
CA ARG A 52 -9.85 1.50 4.47
C ARG A 52 -8.36 1.45 4.79
N LEU A 53 -8.04 1.01 6.00
CA LEU A 53 -6.66 0.71 6.38
C LEU A 53 -6.31 -0.72 5.96
N LEU A 54 -5.18 -0.89 5.29
CA LEU A 54 -4.65 -2.21 4.94
C LEU A 54 -3.89 -2.80 6.13
N HIS A 55 -4.10 -4.09 6.40
CA HIS A 55 -3.31 -4.83 7.37
C HIS A 55 -2.17 -5.56 6.66
N SER A 56 -0.94 -5.22 7.05
CA SER A 56 0.27 -5.75 6.44
C SER A 56 0.73 -7.02 7.15
N VAL A 57 1.09 -8.04 6.38
CA VAL A 57 1.82 -9.21 6.88
C VAL A 57 3.27 -9.03 6.46
N VAL A 58 4.18 -9.08 7.41
CA VAL A 58 5.62 -9.00 7.20
C VAL A 58 6.28 -10.19 7.87
N ASP A 59 7.46 -10.56 7.38
CA ASP A 59 8.23 -11.62 7.99
C ASP A 59 8.64 -11.24 9.43
N ARG A 60 8.70 -12.25 10.31
CA ARG A 60 9.03 -12.06 11.72
C ARG A 60 10.40 -11.42 11.95
N PHE A 61 11.33 -11.52 11.00
CA PHE A 61 12.66 -10.91 11.11
C PHE A 61 12.57 -9.39 11.32
N PHE A 62 11.55 -8.72 10.77
CA PHE A 62 11.38 -7.26 10.90
C PHE A 62 11.31 -6.80 12.36
N PHE A 63 10.77 -7.63 13.26
CA PHE A 63 10.67 -7.32 14.69
C PHE A 63 11.96 -7.58 15.48
N HIS A 64 12.99 -8.12 14.82
CA HIS A 64 14.30 -8.38 15.40
C HIS A 64 15.36 -7.36 14.91
N ILE A 65 14.97 -6.45 14.01
CA ILE A 65 15.82 -5.32 13.61
C ILE A 65 15.73 -4.28 14.74
N PRO A 66 16.84 -3.92 15.40
CA PRO A 66 16.85 -3.00 16.52
C PRO A 66 16.44 -1.56 16.16
#